data_AF-A0A7K3M903-F1
#
_entry.id   AF-A0A7K3M903-F1
#
_cell.length_a   1.000
_cell.length_b   1.000
_cell.length_c   1.000
_cell.angle_alpha   90.00
_cell.angle_beta   90.00
_cell.angle_gamma   90.00
#
_symmetry.space_group_name_H-M   'P 1'
#
loop_
_entity.id
_entity.type
_entity.pdbx_description
1 polymer ?
#
loop_
_entity_poly.entity_id
_entity_poly.type
_entity_poly.pdbx_seq_one_letter_code
_entity_poly.pdbx_strand_id
1 'polypeptide(L)'
;MVARALSGGLPSGELESESLMFFVCASVFGAQAIAVGLVLNRVNDRFGYWLNLLTLGVIDTAFVAFMVVPGHVDPVGGLSGPLVWVAAAVASTIALSRSSSAAPHNET
;
A
#
# COMPACT_ATOMS: atom_id res chain seq x y z
N MET A 1 -7.50 14.74 9.28
CA MET A 1 -8.60 13.97 9.90
C MET A 1 -8.11 13.09 11.05
N VAL A 2 -7.13 12.20 10.86
CA VAL A 2 -6.57 11.35 11.96
C VAL A 2 -6.08 12.12 13.18
N ALA A 3 -5.23 13.13 12.98
CA ALA A 3 -4.71 13.93 14.11
C ALA A 3 -5.84 14.61 14.90
N ARG A 4 -6.96 14.94 14.24
CA ARG A 4 -8.15 15.55 14.86
C ARG A 4 -9.03 14.53 15.58
N ALA A 5 -9.07 13.28 15.09
CA ALA A 5 -9.79 12.20 15.73
C ALA A 5 -9.04 11.67 16.97
N LEU A 6 -7.70 11.59 16.92
CA LEU A 6 -6.87 11.22 18.07
C LEU A 6 -6.91 12.27 19.20
N SER A 7 -7.21 13.53 18.88
CA SER A 7 -7.32 14.63 19.84
C SER A 7 -8.76 14.97 20.24
N GLY A 8 -9.75 14.42 19.54
CA GLY A 8 -11.17 14.74 19.71
C GLY A 8 -11.94 13.87 20.71
N GLY A 9 -11.32 12.81 21.24
CA GLY A 9 -11.98 11.81 22.09
C GLY A 9 -12.36 10.54 21.32
N LEU A 10 -12.74 9.48 22.06
CA LEU A 10 -13.12 8.19 21.47
C LEU A 10 -14.37 8.35 20.58
N PRO A 11 -14.40 7.74 19.39
CA PRO A 11 -15.59 7.74 18.53
C PRO A 11 -16.80 7.19 19.30
N SER A 12 -17.93 7.86 19.18
CA SER A 12 -19.15 7.55 19.95
C SER A 12 -20.10 6.60 19.21
N GLY A 13 -19.85 6.30 17.93
CA GLY A 13 -20.61 5.34 17.12
C GLY A 13 -19.75 4.24 16.47
N GLU A 14 -20.39 3.12 16.13
CA GLU A 14 -19.72 1.97 15.47
C GLU A 14 -19.13 2.35 14.11
N LEU A 15 -19.91 2.98 13.23
CA LEU A 15 -19.44 3.41 11.90
C LEU A 15 -18.24 4.38 11.96
N GLU A 16 -18.21 5.28 12.95
CA GLU A 16 -17.07 6.18 13.17
C GLU A 16 -15.84 5.39 13.67
N SER A 17 -16.04 4.38 14.50
CA SER A 17 -14.96 3.50 14.99
C SER A 17 -14.39 2.65 13.86
N GLU A 18 -15.25 2.07 13.02
CA GLU A 18 -14.86 1.23 11.88
C GLU A 18 -14.08 2.04 10.84
N SER A 19 -14.61 3.19 10.43
CA SER A 19 -13.93 4.08 9.47
C SER A 19 -12.61 4.62 10.00
N LEU A 20 -12.52 4.94 11.30
CA LEU A 20 -11.28 5.34 11.95
C LEU A 20 -10.25 4.20 11.98
N MET A 21 -10.67 2.97 12.31
CA MET A 21 -9.81 1.79 12.29
C MET A 21 -9.24 1.56 10.90
N PHE A 22 -10.09 1.59 9.86
CA PHE A 22 -9.66 1.47 8.46
C PHE A 22 -8.63 2.53 8.09
N PHE A 23 -8.89 3.78 8.45
CA PHE A 23 -7.98 4.89 8.13
C PHE A 23 -6.63 4.74 8.84
N VAL A 24 -6.64 4.36 10.12
CA VAL A 24 -5.41 4.12 10.90
C VAL A 24 -4.61 2.97 10.30
N CYS A 25 -5.25 1.84 9.99
CA CYS A 25 -4.59 0.72 9.32
C CYS A 25 -3.99 1.15 7.99
N ALA A 26 -4.76 1.82 7.11
CA ALA A 26 -4.28 2.29 5.82
C ALA A 26 -3.08 3.26 5.97
N SER A 27 -3.11 4.14 6.98
CA SER A 27 -2.01 5.07 7.25
C SER A 27 -0.73 4.36 7.72
N VAL A 28 -0.87 3.36 8.59
CA VAL A 28 0.27 2.59 9.12
C VAL A 28 0.89 1.72 8.02
N PHE A 29 0.08 0.99 7.25
CA PHE A 29 0.57 0.18 6.13
C PHE A 29 1.13 1.04 5.00
N GLY A 30 0.56 2.21 4.74
CA GLY A 30 1.12 3.19 3.82
C GLY A 30 2.50 3.68 4.28
N ALA A 31 2.67 4.01 5.56
CA ALA A 31 3.96 4.40 6.12
C ALA A 31 4.99 3.27 6.06
N GLN A 32 4.59 2.03 6.37
CA GLN A 32 5.42 0.84 6.20
C GLN A 32 5.88 0.71 4.74
N ALA A 33 4.96 0.85 3.79
CA ALA A 33 5.30 0.70 2.38
C ALA A 33 6.31 1.74 1.89
N ILE A 34 6.19 2.99 2.36
CA ILE A 34 7.16 4.04 2.10
C ILE A 34 8.52 3.65 2.70
N ALA A 35 8.57 3.21 3.96
CA ALA A 35 9.81 2.79 4.61
C ALA A 35 10.49 1.63 3.87
N VAL A 36 9.75 0.58 3.54
CA VAL A 36 10.24 -0.57 2.75
C VAL A 36 10.68 -0.12 1.36
N GLY A 37 9.94 0.79 0.74
CA GLY A 37 10.27 1.36 -0.57
C GLY A 37 11.62 2.09 -0.55
N LEU A 38 11.85 2.91 0.47
CA LEU A 38 13.06 3.71 0.61
C LEU A 38 14.28 2.88 1.04
N VAL A 39 14.08 1.86 1.88
CA VAL A 39 15.18 1.07 2.48
C VAL A 39 15.50 -0.17 1.65
N LEU A 40 14.49 -0.90 1.18
CA LEU A 40 14.66 -2.23 0.58
C LEU A 40 14.44 -2.23 -0.94
N ASN A 41 13.39 -1.58 -1.46
CA ASN A 41 13.21 -1.49 -2.92
C ASN A 41 14.31 -0.65 -3.59
N ARG A 42 14.91 0.32 -2.86
CA ARG A 42 16.01 1.14 -3.38
C ARG A 42 17.27 0.34 -3.69
N VAL A 43 17.55 -0.71 -2.92
CA VAL A 43 18.66 -1.65 -3.17
C VAL A 43 18.23 -2.82 -4.04
N ASN A 44 17.01 -2.77 -4.58
CA ASN A 44 16.44 -3.77 -5.45
C ASN A 44 16.36 -5.17 -4.79
N ASP A 45 16.13 -5.17 -3.48
CA ASP A 45 15.98 -6.38 -2.68
C ASP A 45 14.65 -7.07 -3.01
N ARG A 46 14.73 -8.37 -3.32
CA ARG A 46 13.57 -9.20 -3.70
C ARG A 46 12.59 -9.34 -2.54
N PHE A 47 13.08 -9.36 -1.31
CA PHE A 47 12.21 -9.47 -0.13
C PHE A 47 11.38 -8.20 0.07
N GLY A 48 12.00 -7.01 0.00
CA GLY A 48 11.29 -5.73 0.01
C GLY A 48 10.22 -5.61 -1.08
N TYR A 49 10.53 -6.08 -2.29
CA TYR A 49 9.58 -6.11 -3.41
C TYR A 49 8.34 -6.92 -3.08
N TRP A 50 8.51 -8.18 -2.67
CA TRP A 50 7.38 -9.07 -2.35
C TRP A 50 6.60 -8.59 -1.13
N LEU A 51 7.29 -8.05 -0.12
CA LEU A 51 6.65 -7.50 1.07
C LEU A 51 5.71 -6.35 0.71
N ASN A 52 6.16 -5.38 -0.10
CA ASN A 52 5.32 -4.28 -0.54
C ASN A 52 4.21 -4.73 -1.50
N LEU A 53 4.51 -5.63 -2.44
CA LEU A 53 3.55 -6.11 -3.43
C LEU A 53 2.38 -6.85 -2.75
N LEU A 54 2.68 -7.82 -1.88
CA LEU A 54 1.66 -8.64 -1.22
C LEU A 54 0.92 -7.87 -0.14
N THR A 55 1.63 -7.13 0.72
CA THR A 55 0.99 -6.43 1.86
C THR A 55 -0.02 -5.41 1.37
N LEU A 56 0.40 -4.50 0.49
CA LEU A 56 -0.50 -3.49 -0.06
C LEU A 56 -1.55 -4.10 -1.00
N GLY A 57 -1.15 -5.08 -1.83
CA GLY A 57 -2.08 -5.71 -2.77
C GLY A 57 -3.25 -6.40 -2.07
N VAL A 58 -3.00 -7.10 -0.96
CA VAL A 58 -4.07 -7.72 -0.16
C VAL A 58 -4.99 -6.66 0.46
N ILE A 59 -4.42 -5.59 1.03
CA ILE A 59 -5.20 -4.52 1.67
C ILE A 59 -6.06 -3.79 0.63
N ASP A 60 -5.48 -3.36 -0.48
CA ASP A 60 -6.19 -2.65 -1.55
C ASP A 60 -7.27 -3.53 -2.18
N THR A 61 -7.00 -4.82 -2.40
CA THR A 61 -7.99 -5.75 -2.94
C THR A 61 -9.17 -5.94 -1.99
N ALA A 62 -8.89 -6.15 -0.70
CA ALA A 62 -9.94 -6.26 0.32
C ALA A 62 -10.75 -4.96 0.42
N PHE A 63 -10.09 -3.81 0.40
CA PHE A 63 -10.75 -2.51 0.43
C PHE A 63 -11.67 -2.30 -0.78
N VAL A 64 -11.19 -2.58 -2.00
CA VAL A 64 -12.04 -2.48 -3.19
C VAL A 64 -13.22 -3.44 -3.11
N ALA A 65 -13.00 -4.70 -2.73
CA ALA A 65 -14.03 -5.73 -2.70
C ALA A 65 -15.14 -5.47 -1.66
N PHE A 66 -14.78 -4.96 -0.47
CA PHE A 66 -15.72 -4.80 0.64
C PHE A 66 -16.21 -3.36 0.86
N MET A 67 -15.45 -2.35 0.43
CA MET A 67 -15.83 -0.94 0.60
C MET A 67 -16.31 -0.32 -0.71
N VAL A 68 -15.53 -0.45 -1.79
CA VAL A 68 -15.82 0.24 -3.06
C VAL A 68 -16.93 -0.45 -3.84
N VAL A 69 -16.83 -1.76 -4.07
CA VAL A 69 -17.81 -2.54 -4.84
C VAL A 69 -19.22 -2.47 -4.23
N PRO A 70 -19.39 -2.57 -2.90
CA PRO A 70 -20.73 -2.46 -2.31
C PRO A 70 -21.24 -1.01 -2.19
N GLY A 71 -20.42 -0.01 -2.54
CA GLY A 71 -20.81 1.40 -2.54
C GLY A 71 -20.75 2.08 -1.16
N HIS A 72 -20.00 1.53 -0.19
CA HIS A 72 -19.81 2.16 1.12
C HIS A 72 -18.97 3.44 1.06
N VAL A 73 -18.15 3.59 0.02
CA VAL A 73 -17.28 4.76 -0.20
C VAL A 73 -17.43 5.27 -1.63
N ASP A 74 -17.17 6.57 -1.81
CA ASP A 74 -17.13 7.19 -3.12
C ASP A 74 -16.07 6.47 -4.02
N PRO A 75 -16.41 6.08 -5.26
CA PRO A 75 -15.50 5.32 -6.11
C PRO A 75 -14.23 6.07 -6.47
N VAL A 76 -14.29 7.40 -6.61
CA VAL A 76 -13.13 8.23 -6.98
C VAL A 76 -12.15 8.28 -5.81
N GLY A 77 -12.66 8.50 -4.59
CA GLY A 77 -11.85 8.41 -3.38
C GLY A 77 -11.31 7.00 -3.14
N GLY A 78 -12.17 5.99 -3.30
CA GLY A 78 -11.87 4.60 -2.95
C GLY A 78 -10.88 3.89 -3.89
N LEU A 79 -10.79 4.31 -5.15
CA LEU A 79 -9.84 3.73 -6.11
C LEU A 79 -8.46 4.41 -6.12
N SER A 80 -8.32 5.56 -5.44
CA SER A 80 -7.06 6.31 -5.44
C SER A 80 -5.87 5.51 -4.87
N GLY A 81 -6.07 4.80 -3.75
CA GLY A 81 -5.07 3.91 -3.14
C GLY A 81 -4.63 2.77 -4.07
N PRO A 82 -5.58 1.92 -4.53
CA PRO A 82 -5.30 0.83 -5.47
C PRO A 82 -4.57 1.29 -6.74
N LEU A 83 -4.94 2.45 -7.31
CA LEU A 83 -4.27 2.99 -8.49
C LEU A 83 -2.81 3.38 -8.20
N VAL A 84 -2.54 4.01 -7.06
CA VAL A 84 -1.18 4.34 -6.62
C VAL A 84 -0.37 3.05 -6.39
N TRP A 85 -0.98 2.03 -5.78
CA TRP A 85 -0.34 0.72 -5.62
C TRP A 85 0.02 0.08 -6.96
N VAL A 86 -0.89 0.06 -7.93
CA VAL A 86 -0.61 -0.47 -9.29
C VAL A 86 0.58 0.25 -9.91
N ALA A 87 0.62 1.59 -9.84
CA ALA A 87 1.73 2.37 -10.38
C ALA A 87 3.06 2.02 -9.68
N ALA A 88 3.06 1.91 -8.35
CA ALA A 88 4.23 1.53 -7.56
C ALA A 88 4.69 0.09 -7.86
N ALA A 89 3.77 -0.84 -8.04
CA ALA A 89 4.04 -2.23 -8.40
C ALA A 89 4.68 -2.34 -9.79
N VAL A 90 4.15 -1.62 -10.78
CA VAL A 90 4.73 -1.56 -12.14
C VAL A 90 6.14 -0.99 -12.10
N ALA A 91 6.35 0.15 -11.41
CA ALA A 91 7.67 0.76 -11.29
C ALA A 91 8.68 -0.19 -10.62
N SER A 92 8.28 -0.86 -9.54
CA SER A 92 9.13 -1.82 -8.82
C SER A 92 9.45 -3.06 -9.66
N THR A 93 8.47 -3.56 -10.44
CA THR A 93 8.67 -4.71 -11.35
C THR A 93 9.66 -4.38 -12.46
N ILE A 94 9.56 -3.18 -13.05
CA ILE A 94 10.51 -2.71 -14.08
C ILE A 94 11.92 -2.59 -13.50
N ALA A 95 12.07 -2.01 -12.31
CA ALA A 95 13.36 -1.89 -11.63
C ALA A 95 13.99 -3.28 -11.38
N LEU A 96 13.22 -4.23 -10.86
CA LEU A 96 13.69 -5.59 -10.59
C LEU A 96 14.12 -6.35 -11.86
N SER A 97 13.38 -6.16 -12.96
CA SER A 97 13.67 -6.79 -14.25
C SER A 97 14.97 -6.26 -14.88
N ARG A 98 15.26 -4.97 -14.72
CA ARG A 98 16.50 -4.34 -15.22
C ARG A 98 17.73 -4.82 -14.46
N SER A 99 17.66 -4.98 -13.14
CA SER A 99 18.80 -5.50 -12.38
C SER A 99 19.05 -6.99 -12.61
N SER A 100 18.01 -7.77 -12.90
CA SER A 100 18.17 -9.18 -13.27
C SER A 100 18.85 -9.36 -14.63
N SER A 101 18.72 -8.39 -15.53
CA SER A 101 19.36 -8.38 -16.86
C SER A 101 20.82 -7.91 -16.85
N ALA A 102 21.30 -7.35 -15.73
CA ALA A 102 22.65 -6.80 -15.60
C ALA A 102 23.71 -7.83 -15.15
N ALA A 103 23.37 -9.12 -15.05
CA ALA A 103 24.35 -10.16 -14.81
C ALA A 103 25.24 -10.31 -16.06
N PRO A 104 26.54 -9.95 -15.99
CA PRO A 104 27.42 -10.16 -17.12
C PRO A 104 27.65 -11.66 -17.33
N HIS A 105 27.49 -12.05 -18.58
CA HIS A 105 27.92 -13.33 -19.11
C HIS A 105 29.44 -13.47 -18.87
N ASN A 106 29.80 -14.54 -18.15
CA ASN A 106 31.03 -15.31 -18.23
C ASN A 106 32.32 -14.75 -17.58
N GLU A 107 32.72 -15.41 -16.49
CA GLU A 107 34.13 -15.60 -16.10
C GLU A 107 34.80 -16.62 -17.04
N THR A 108 36.13 -16.51 -17.16
CA THR A 108 37.10 -17.41 -17.85
C THR A 108 37.30 -17.25 -19.36
#